data_AF-A0A560WJP6-F1
#
_entry.id   AF-A0A560WJP6-F1
#
_cell.length_a   1.000
_cell.length_b   1.000
_cell.length_c   1.000
_cell.angle_alpha   90.00
_cell.angle_beta   90.00
_cell.angle_gamma   90.00
#
_symmetry.space_group_name_H-M   'P 1'
#
loop_
_entity.id
_entity.type
_entity.pdbx_description
1 polymer ?
#
loop_
_entity_poly.entity_id
_entity_poly.type
_entity_poly.pdbx_seq_one_letter_code
_entity_poly.pdbx_strand_id
1 'polypeptide(L)'
;MGGRARTAIELARHAGMAASTATGHLNLLVTGGLLTQERQGGHHLYVRLADLDTAELIENLDSMAPRRADPPRSLPAANSSRALARARTCYGHLADAVGVAITEAMTERGLLD
;
A
#
# COMPACT_ATOMS: atom_id res chain seq x y z
N MET A 1 -0.87 1.74 3.64
CA MET A 1 -1.57 0.50 4.06
C MET A 1 -0.88 -0.02 5.32
N GLY A 2 -1.60 -0.57 6.31
CA GLY A 2 -0.98 -1.02 7.57
C GLY A 2 -0.73 -2.52 7.50
N GLY A 3 0.45 -3.01 7.90
CA GLY A 3 0.90 -4.42 7.84
C GLY A 3 0.12 -5.43 8.68
N ARG A 4 -1.13 -5.10 8.97
CA ARG A 4 -2.11 -5.94 9.61
C ARG A 4 -2.51 -7.07 8.67
N ALA A 5 -2.53 -8.28 9.21
CA ALA A 5 -3.00 -9.46 8.50
C ALA A 5 -4.50 -9.31 8.13
N ARG A 6 -4.87 -9.75 6.93
CA ARG A 6 -6.24 -9.64 6.37
C ARG A 6 -6.71 -11.00 5.88
N THR A 7 -8.01 -11.25 5.93
CA THR A 7 -8.61 -12.44 5.33
C THR A 7 -8.78 -12.27 3.81
N ALA A 8 -8.84 -13.40 3.09
CA ALA A 8 -9.13 -13.39 1.65
C ALA A 8 -10.45 -12.69 1.31
N ILE A 9 -11.47 -12.82 2.17
CA ILE A 9 -12.78 -12.17 1.97
C ILE A 9 -12.68 -10.66 2.08
N GLU A 10 -11.93 -10.14 3.06
CA GLU A 10 -11.71 -8.70 3.22
C GLU A 10 -11.00 -8.10 2.00
N LEU A 11 -9.99 -8.80 1.47
CA LEU A 11 -9.23 -8.37 0.29
C LEU A 11 -10.05 -8.45 -0.98
N ALA A 12 -10.83 -9.52 -1.17
CA ALA A 12 -11.75 -9.67 -2.29
C ALA A 12 -12.76 -8.51 -2.35
N ARG A 13 -13.36 -8.17 -1.20
CA ARG A 13 -14.27 -7.03 -1.08
C ARG A 13 -13.59 -5.70 -1.40
N HIS A 14 -12.36 -5.50 -0.92
CA HIS A 14 -11.62 -4.26 -1.17
C HIS A 14 -11.25 -4.08 -2.65
N ALA A 15 -10.88 -5.18 -3.32
CA ALA A 15 -10.49 -5.17 -4.73
C ALA A 15 -11.67 -5.37 -5.70
N GLY A 16 -12.91 -5.48 -5.21
CA GLY A 16 -14.10 -5.66 -6.05
C GLY A 16 -14.11 -6.95 -6.86
N MET A 17 -13.48 -8.02 -6.37
CA MET A 17 -13.38 -9.30 -7.08
C MET A 17 -14.02 -10.46 -6.30
N ALA A 18 -14.30 -11.57 -7.00
CA ALA A 18 -14.85 -12.76 -6.38
C ALA A 18 -13.84 -13.40 -5.39
N ALA A 19 -14.35 -13.99 -4.30
CA ALA A 19 -13.53 -14.61 -3.27
C ALA A 19 -12.67 -15.78 -3.78
N SER A 20 -13.16 -16.53 -4.77
CA SER A 20 -12.42 -17.61 -5.43
C SER A 20 -11.22 -17.08 -6.20
N THR A 21 -11.40 -16.01 -6.98
CA THR A 21 -10.32 -15.33 -7.72
C THR A 21 -9.28 -14.73 -6.79
N ALA A 22 -9.73 -14.05 -5.73
CA ALA A 22 -8.83 -13.49 -4.73
C ALA A 22 -7.99 -14.59 -4.07
N THR A 23 -8.59 -15.71 -3.65
CA THR A 23 -7.86 -16.85 -3.08
C THR A 23 -6.81 -17.40 -4.04
N GLY A 24 -7.14 -17.52 -5.34
CA GLY A 24 -6.19 -17.94 -6.37
C GLY A 24 -4.97 -17.02 -6.45
N HIS A 25 -5.17 -15.70 -6.52
CA HIS A 25 -4.08 -14.73 -6.53
C HIS A 25 -3.27 -14.74 -5.24
N LEU A 26 -3.92 -14.84 -4.08
CA LEU A 26 -3.24 -14.88 -2.78
C LEU A 26 -2.34 -16.12 -2.65
N ASN A 27 -2.78 -17.27 -3.16
CA ASN A 27 -1.94 -18.47 -3.17
C ASN A 27 -0.68 -18.26 -4.02
N LEU A 28 -0.81 -17.66 -5.22
CA LEU A 28 0.35 -17.34 -6.06
C LEU A 28 1.33 -16.38 -5.36
N LEU A 29 0.80 -15.35 -4.70
CA LEU A 29 1.63 -14.38 -3.97
C LEU A 29 2.33 -15.00 -2.75
N VAL A 30 1.68 -15.96 -2.07
CA VAL A 30 2.31 -16.72 -0.98
C VAL A 30 3.37 -17.67 -1.51
N THR A 31 3.08 -18.41 -2.57
CA THR A 31 4.07 -19.30 -3.23
C THR A 31 5.26 -18.50 -3.76
N GLY A 32 5.03 -17.28 -4.25
CA GLY A 32 6.06 -16.36 -4.70
C GLY A 32 6.80 -15.62 -3.58
N GLY A 33 6.48 -15.86 -2.31
CA GLY A 33 7.17 -15.28 -1.16
C GLY A 33 6.82 -13.82 -0.86
N LEU A 34 5.83 -13.23 -1.53
CA LEU A 34 5.41 -11.84 -1.30
C LEU A 34 4.43 -11.72 -0.11
N LEU A 35 3.73 -12.81 0.22
CA LEU A 35 2.80 -12.87 1.35
C LEU A 35 3.14 -14.02 2.29
N THR A 36 2.92 -13.80 3.58
CA THR A 36 2.96 -14.82 4.63
C THR A 36 1.55 -15.11 5.13
N GLN A 37 1.26 -16.38 5.36
CA GLN A 37 -0.01 -16.85 5.92
C GLN A 37 0.08 -17.03 7.44
N GLU A 38 -0.93 -16.56 8.16
CA GLU A 38 -1.10 -16.75 9.61
C GLU A 38 -2.51 -17.30 9.90
N ARG A 39 -2.59 -18.38 10.66
CA ARG A 39 -3.88 -18.91 11.14
C ARG A 39 -4.19 -18.28 12.49
N GLN A 40 -5.14 -17.33 12.52
CA GLN A 40 -5.59 -16.71 13.78
C GLN A 40 -6.95 -17.28 14.18
N GLY A 41 -6.98 -18.06 15.26
CA GLY A 41 -8.15 -18.86 15.60
C GLY A 41 -8.40 -19.97 14.58
N GLY A 42 -9.02 -21.07 14.97
CA GLY A 42 -9.05 -22.30 14.16
C GLY A 42 -9.64 -22.17 12.74
N HIS A 43 -10.31 -21.08 12.38
CA HIS A 43 -11.20 -21.02 11.22
C HIS A 43 -10.80 -20.03 10.11
N HIS A 44 -9.90 -19.08 10.37
CA HIS A 44 -9.60 -18.03 9.40
C HIS A 44 -8.11 -17.97 9.07
N LEU A 45 -7.83 -18.05 7.77
CA LEU A 45 -6.52 -17.82 7.20
C LEU A 45 -6.36 -16.32 6.95
N TYR A 46 -5.36 -15.73 7.58
CA TYR A 46 -4.96 -14.36 7.37
C TYR A 46 -3.69 -14.33 6.54
N VAL A 47 -3.56 -13.31 5.69
CA VAL A 47 -2.35 -13.03 4.93
C VAL A 47 -1.82 -11.66 5.31
N ARG A 48 -0.49 -11.53 5.35
CA ARG A 48 0.22 -10.24 5.46
C ARG A 48 1.38 -10.21 4.48
N LEU A 49 1.91 -9.02 4.22
CA LEU A 49 3.18 -8.88 3.48
C LEU A 49 4.27 -9.66 4.22
N ALA A 50 5.13 -10.32 3.44
CA ALA A 50 6.20 -11.13 3.98
C ALA A 50 7.17 -10.30 4.84
N ASP A 51 7.56 -9.14 4.32
CA ASP A 51 8.55 -8.23 4.90
C ASP A 51 8.35 -6.78 4.43
N LEU A 52 9.27 -5.91 4.87
CA LEU A 52 9.29 -4.49 4.51
C LEU A 52 9.71 -4.28 3.06
N ASP A 53 10.66 -5.06 2.55
CA ASP A 53 11.16 -4.98 1.16
C ASP A 53 10.02 -5.21 0.16
N THR A 54 9.13 -6.16 0.46
CA THR A 54 7.92 -6.39 -0.33
C THR A 54 6.96 -5.21 -0.28
N ALA A 55 6.82 -4.55 0.88
CA ALA A 55 6.00 -3.35 1.00
C ALA A 55 6.57 -2.19 0.16
N GLU A 56 7.90 -2.01 0.19
CA GLU A 56 8.59 -0.99 -0.58
C GLU A 56 8.48 -1.25 -2.09
N LEU A 57 8.64 -2.50 -2.52
CA LEU A 57 8.44 -2.88 -3.92
C LEU A 57 7.03 -2.52 -4.42
N ILE A 58 5.99 -2.85 -3.64
CA ILE A 58 4.61 -2.55 -4.01
C ILE A 58 4.38 -1.02 -4.07
N GLU A 59 4.95 -0.27 -3.15
CA GLU A 59 4.87 1.20 -3.14
C GLU A 59 5.59 1.81 -4.36
N ASN A 60 6.76 1.28 -4.73
CA ASN A 60 7.50 1.69 -5.93
C ASN A 60 6.71 1.39 -7.21
N LEU A 61 6.02 0.24 -7.27
CA LEU A 61 5.11 -0.06 -8.38
C LEU A 61 3.92 0.90 -8.42
N ASP A 62 3.33 1.27 -7.26
CA ASP A 62 2.24 2.25 -7.17
C ASP A 62 2.69 3.65 -7.61
N SER A 63 3.92 4.06 -7.25
CA SER A 63 4.46 5.37 -7.64
C SER A 63 4.69 5.50 -9.14
N MET A 64 5.05 4.39 -9.80
CA MET A 64 5.20 4.30 -11.26
C MET A 64 3.87 4.09 -11.98
N ALA A 65 2.82 3.62 -11.29
CA ALA A 65 1.53 3.39 -11.89
C ALA A 65 0.95 4.71 -12.41
N PRO A 66 0.35 4.73 -13.61
CA PRO A 66 -0.35 5.91 -14.10
C PRO A 66 -1.41 6.29 -13.07
N ARG A 67 -1.30 7.50 -12.49
CA ARG A 67 -2.31 8.00 -11.56
C ARG A 67 -3.62 8.08 -12.33
N ARG A 68 -4.50 7.09 -12.14
CA ARG A 68 -5.90 7.17 -12.55
C ARG A 68 -6.57 8.16 -11.60
N ALA A 69 -6.24 9.43 -11.77
CA ALA A 69 -6.94 10.52 -11.13
C ALA A 69 -8.28 10.61 -11.82
N ASP A 70 -9.27 9.87 -11.28
CA ASP A 70 -10.65 10.19 -11.54
C ASP A 70 -10.82 11.68 -11.14
N PRO A 71 -11.22 12.57 -12.06
CA PRO A 71 -11.26 13.99 -11.76
C PRO A 71 -12.17 14.20 -10.54
N PRO A 72 -11.73 14.98 -9.54
CA PRO A 72 -12.49 15.13 -8.30
C PRO A 72 -13.88 15.68 -8.63
N ARG A 73 -14.92 14.93 -8.25
CA ARG A 73 -16.31 15.27 -8.55
C ARG A 73 -16.86 16.41 -7.66
N SER A 74 -16.05 16.94 -6.73
CA SER A 74 -16.41 18.05 -5.84
C SER A 74 -15.17 18.73 -5.25
N LEU A 75 -15.34 19.97 -4.75
CA LEU A 75 -14.28 20.72 -4.06
C LEU A 75 -13.75 20.01 -2.79
N PRO A 76 -14.59 19.39 -1.94
CA PRO A 76 -14.10 18.57 -0.83
C PRO A 76 -13.26 17.38 -1.31
N ALA A 77 -13.69 16.68 -2.36
CA ALA A 77 -12.93 15.56 -2.93
C ALA A 77 -11.57 16.03 -3.46
N ALA A 78 -11.51 17.17 -4.13
CA ALA A 78 -10.27 17.78 -4.61
C ALA A 78 -9.32 18.11 -3.44
N ASN A 79 -9.84 18.68 -2.36
CA ASN A 79 -9.05 19.01 -1.18
C ASN A 79 -8.54 17.76 -0.45
N SER A 80 -9.38 16.72 -0.30
CA SER A 80 -8.96 15.44 0.27
C SER A 80 -7.90 14.75 -0.59
N SER A 81 -8.05 14.74 -1.92
CA SER A 81 -7.03 14.22 -2.83
C SER A 81 -5.72 15.01 -2.74
N ARG A 82 -5.77 16.34 -2.62
CA ARG A 82 -4.58 17.18 -2.42
C ARG A 82 -3.93 16.96 -1.06
N ALA A 83 -4.71 16.74 0.00
CA ALA A 83 -4.19 16.42 1.32
C ALA A 83 -3.52 15.02 1.33
N LEU A 84 -4.16 14.03 0.71
CA LEU A 84 -3.63 12.67 0.56
C LEU A 84 -2.40 12.58 -0.34
N ALA A 85 -2.20 13.53 -1.26
CA ALA A 85 -0.99 13.64 -2.07
C ALA A 85 0.12 14.49 -1.41
N ARG A 86 -0.24 15.26 -0.37
CA ARG A 86 0.71 16.04 0.43
C ARG A 86 1.27 15.21 1.59
N ALA A 87 0.45 14.36 2.19
CA ALA A 87 0.87 13.51 3.30
C ALA A 87 0.09 12.18 3.33
N ARG A 88 0.69 11.14 2.76
CA ARG A 88 0.34 9.73 2.88
C ARG A 88 1.41 9.07 3.76
N THR A 89 0.95 8.44 4.84
CA THR A 89 1.80 7.56 5.63
C THR A 89 1.49 6.13 5.23
N CYS A 90 2.41 5.52 4.48
CA CYS A 90 2.39 4.08 4.22
C CYS A 90 3.45 3.43 5.11
N TYR A 91 3.05 2.43 5.90
CA TYR A 91 3.95 1.62 6.72
C TYR A 91 4.98 2.42 7.57
N GLY A 92 4.56 3.54 8.16
CA GLY A 92 5.44 4.37 8.99
C GLY A 92 6.41 5.27 8.22
N HIS A 93 6.41 5.21 6.89
CA HIS A 93 7.20 6.09 6.03
C HIS A 93 6.35 7.26 5.51
N LEU A 94 6.91 8.47 5.64
CA LEU A 94 6.42 9.69 5.00
C LEU A 94 6.82 9.62 3.52
N ALA A 95 6.01 8.96 2.69
CA ALA A 95 6.34 8.68 1.28
C ALA A 95 5.74 9.68 0.28
N ASP A 96 5.43 10.89 0.73
CA ASP A 96 4.70 11.91 -0.05
C ASP A 96 5.54 13.16 -0.32
N ALA A 97 4.96 14.20 -0.94
CA ALA A 97 5.65 15.47 -1.23
C ALA A 97 6.39 16.08 -0.02
N VAL A 98 5.91 15.82 1.20
CA VAL A 98 6.62 16.22 2.44
C VAL A 98 7.87 15.39 2.69
N GLY A 99 7.85 14.08 2.42
CA GLY A 99 9.03 13.22 2.50
C GLY A 99 10.10 13.64 1.49
N VAL A 100 9.67 13.90 0.24
CA VAL A 100 10.54 14.43 -0.82
C VAL A 100 11.14 15.78 -0.42
N ALA A 101 10.32 16.72 0.05
CA ALA A 101 10.79 18.05 0.46
C ALA A 101 11.75 18.00 1.65
N ILE A 102 11.58 17.04 2.57
CA ILE A 102 12.52 16.83 3.69
C ILE A 102 13.84 16.28 3.15
N THR A 103 13.83 15.27 2.28
CA THR A 103 15.05 14.72 1.68
C THR A 103 15.78 15.78 0.85
N GLU A 104 15.08 16.53 -0.01
CA GLU A 104 15.65 17.64 -0.78
C GLU A 104 16.29 18.68 0.15
N ALA A 105 15.60 19.09 1.22
CA ALA A 105 16.14 20.03 2.19
C ALA A 105 17.36 19.47 2.97
N MET A 106 17.45 18.16 3.17
CA MET A 106 18.61 17.53 3.80
C MET A 106 19.80 17.41 2.84
N THR A 107 19.56 17.10 1.57
CA THR A 107 20.57 17.09 0.50
C THR A 107 21.11 18.50 0.23
N GLU A 108 20.26 19.51 0.11
CA GLU A 108 20.68 20.92 -0.07
C GLU A 108 21.55 21.41 1.10
N ARG A 109 21.33 20.88 2.29
CA ARG A 109 22.09 21.21 3.50
C ARG A 109 23.32 20.32 3.71
N GLY A 110 23.62 19.41 2.78
CA GLY A 110 24.76 18.50 2.85
C GLY A 110 24.70 17.51 4.02
N LEU A 111 23.50 17.16 4.47
CA LEU A 111 23.27 16.25 5.59
C LEU A 111 23.04 14.79 5.13
N LEU A 112 22.94 14.60 3.82
CA LEU A 112 22.84 13.32 3.11
C LEU A 112 23.82 13.40 1.94
N ASP A 113 24.61 12.34 1.72
CA ASP A 113 25.52 12.20 0.57
C ASP A 113 24.77 11.72 -0.68
#